data_AF-A0AA88V8F0-F1
#
_entry.id   AF-A0AA88V8F0-F1
#
_cell.length_a   1.000
_cell.length_b   1.000
_cell.length_c   1.000
_cell.angle_alpha   90.00
_cell.angle_beta   90.00
_cell.angle_gamma   90.00
#
_symmetry.space_group_name_H-M   'P 1'
#
loop_
_entity.id
_entity.type
_entity.pdbx_description
1 polymer ?
#
loop_
_entity_poly.entity_id
_entity_poly.type
_entity_poly.pdbx_seq_one_letter_code
_entity_poly.pdbx_strand_id
1 'polypeptide(L)'
;MGDEGKLYVPPELVSVYREKVVPVASMLTPNQFEAEQLTGFRIVSEQDGREACNIIHAAGPTKVVITSINIDNNLFLIGSHQKGKGQSSSQFRIVIPKIPAYFTGTGDLMTALLLGWSNKYPDDLDKAAELAVSSLQALLARTLKDYERVGYDPQSSSLEIRLIQSQDDLRNPEMFTAGPAFKGIKMIPPGPHFIYYSSSSRVGNEFSPVIGFFIYTSPAEVIVRKWDQLEEQLVRLSEEEEERYSQAVKSLEFDRQLGPYTLSQFQDWKRLSSYITESVIKSIEPIGGDITVACEPEMIGKFSGTSTEKALAEQLKNSRLSGPADKPKKRSCYYTSIPRVIKHKGLSGQELTSLNLDKTQLLESLLVKEYEGSEDLMLAELQFGFVAFLMGQSLEAFLQWKSLVSLLLGCTQAPLHTRSQLFTKFIKVIYYQLKYGFCQDPSDTGTAAKGVFTLLDETSLSADSFLHHLCKDFFSLVLEAPVVDGDLLSWTRKFKQLLEDSLGWHFQQNSTVDGIDFDEGDEFAPVVEMLDPGQ
;
A
#
# COMPACT_ATOMS: atom_id res chain seq x y z
N MET A 1 12.14 -26.59 23.19
CA MET A 1 11.83 -27.68 24.17
C MET A 1 10.81 -28.66 23.61
N GLY A 2 9.69 -28.20 23.06
CA GLY A 2 8.67 -29.06 22.48
C GLY A 2 7.49 -28.26 21.96
N ASP A 3 6.55 -28.93 21.32
CA ASP A 3 5.30 -28.31 20.86
C ASP A 3 4.19 -29.38 20.77
N GLU A 4 2.94 -28.93 20.70
CA GLU A 4 1.75 -29.79 20.52
C GLU A 4 1.70 -31.01 21.47
N GLY A 5 2.08 -30.81 22.74
CA GLY A 5 2.06 -31.87 23.76
C GLY A 5 3.24 -32.85 23.70
N LYS A 6 4.21 -32.63 22.80
CA LYS A 6 5.37 -33.52 22.61
C LYS A 6 6.68 -32.79 22.87
N LEU A 7 7.53 -33.38 23.71
CA LEU A 7 8.89 -32.92 23.91
C LEU A 7 9.78 -33.33 22.72
N TYR A 8 10.61 -32.40 22.26
CA TYR A 8 11.66 -32.66 21.27
C TYR A 8 12.99 -33.03 21.92
N VAL A 9 13.05 -32.93 23.25
CA VAL A 9 14.20 -33.24 24.10
C VAL A 9 13.86 -34.36 25.08
N PRO A 10 14.86 -35.07 25.61
CA PRO A 10 14.65 -36.01 26.72
C PRO A 10 13.95 -35.32 27.91
N PRO A 11 12.93 -35.95 28.55
CA PRO A 11 12.19 -35.35 29.66
C PRO A 11 13.05 -34.90 30.82
N GLU A 12 14.20 -35.54 31.05
CA GLU A 12 15.13 -35.22 32.12
C GLU A 12 15.79 -33.84 31.93
N LEU A 13 15.82 -33.31 30.70
CA LEU A 13 16.34 -31.97 30.43
C LEU A 13 15.38 -30.85 30.84
N VAL A 14 14.08 -31.14 31.01
CA VAL A 14 13.09 -30.12 31.41
C VAL A 14 13.44 -29.51 32.77
N SER A 15 13.89 -30.33 33.74
CA SER A 15 14.35 -29.83 35.05
C SER A 15 15.60 -28.96 34.92
N VAL A 16 16.52 -29.32 34.02
CA VAL A 16 17.73 -28.51 33.74
C VAL A 16 17.34 -27.15 33.15
N TYR A 17 16.42 -27.10 32.18
CA TYR A 17 15.93 -25.84 31.64
C TYR A 17 15.31 -24.97 32.73
N ARG A 18 14.41 -25.54 33.53
CA ARG A 18 13.71 -24.83 34.61
C ARG A 18 14.65 -24.31 35.70
N GLU A 19 15.58 -25.13 36.16
CA GLU A 19 16.39 -24.84 37.36
C GLU A 19 17.71 -24.13 37.04
N LYS A 20 18.25 -24.27 35.82
CA LYS A 20 19.57 -23.73 35.46
C LYS A 20 19.53 -22.73 34.31
N VAL A 21 18.66 -22.91 33.32
CA VAL A 21 18.64 -22.05 32.13
C VAL A 21 17.74 -20.83 32.32
N VAL A 22 16.51 -21.04 32.77
CA VAL A 22 15.55 -19.94 33.02
C VAL A 22 16.12 -18.90 33.98
N PRO A 23 16.78 -19.24 35.10
CA PRO A 23 17.27 -18.24 36.05
C PRO A 23 18.35 -17.29 35.52
N VAL A 24 19.04 -17.66 34.44
CA VAL A 24 20.09 -16.84 33.81
C VAL A 24 19.64 -16.17 32.50
N ALA A 25 18.42 -16.46 32.03
CA ALA A 25 17.90 -15.89 30.80
C ALA A 25 17.44 -14.45 31.02
N SER A 26 17.84 -13.53 30.12
CA SER A 26 17.37 -12.14 30.13
C SER A 26 15.96 -12.01 29.55
N MET A 27 15.66 -12.85 28.57
CA MET A 27 14.38 -12.94 27.88
C MET A 27 14.04 -14.41 27.64
N LEU A 28 12.77 -14.76 27.82
CA LEU A 28 12.26 -16.11 27.54
C LEU A 28 11.09 -16.05 26.56
N THR A 29 11.10 -16.89 25.54
CA THR A 29 10.12 -16.88 24.44
C THR A 29 9.42 -18.24 24.26
N PRO A 30 8.81 -18.82 25.30
CA PRO A 30 8.22 -20.16 25.19
C PRO A 30 6.95 -20.14 24.34
N ASN A 31 6.60 -21.24 23.67
CA ASN A 31 5.21 -21.46 23.26
C ASN A 31 4.34 -21.90 24.48
N GLN A 32 3.02 -22.04 24.29
CA GLN A 32 2.11 -22.48 25.36
C GLN A 32 2.59 -23.76 26.06
N PHE A 33 2.88 -24.82 25.29
CA PHE A 33 3.29 -26.11 25.86
C PHE A 33 4.58 -25.99 26.67
N GLU A 34 5.56 -25.24 26.18
CA GLU A 34 6.81 -25.01 26.88
C GLU A 34 6.61 -24.19 28.15
N ALA A 35 5.72 -23.18 28.12
CA ALA A 35 5.38 -22.40 29.30
C ALA A 35 4.72 -23.28 30.37
N GLU A 36 3.81 -24.18 29.99
CA GLU A 36 3.20 -25.16 30.90
C GLU A 36 4.25 -26.10 31.50
N GLN A 37 5.19 -26.59 30.68
CA GLN A 37 6.28 -27.45 31.15
C GLN A 37 7.23 -26.73 32.09
N LEU A 38 7.51 -25.44 31.87
CA LEU A 38 8.42 -24.67 32.73
C LEU A 38 7.77 -24.27 34.05
N THR A 39 6.49 -23.93 34.04
CA THR A 39 5.75 -23.46 35.23
C THR A 39 5.11 -24.59 36.03
N GLY A 40 4.86 -25.75 35.40
CA GLY A 40 4.00 -26.80 35.98
C GLY A 40 2.53 -26.38 36.06
N PHE A 41 2.15 -25.29 35.38
CA PHE A 41 0.84 -24.67 35.45
C PHE A 41 0.16 -24.75 34.08
N ARG A 42 -1.08 -25.24 34.04
CA ARG A 42 -1.82 -25.43 32.80
C ARG A 42 -2.48 -24.12 32.35
N ILE A 43 -2.36 -23.78 31.08
CA ILE A 43 -2.88 -22.54 30.50
C ILE A 43 -4.15 -22.86 29.71
N VAL A 44 -5.31 -22.50 30.25
CA VAL A 44 -6.62 -22.68 29.59
C VAL A 44 -7.35 -21.37 29.34
N SER A 45 -6.84 -20.26 29.89
CA SER A 45 -7.37 -18.91 29.71
C SER A 45 -6.25 -17.87 29.52
N GLU A 46 -6.61 -16.67 29.04
CA GLU A 46 -5.65 -15.55 28.97
C GLU A 46 -5.06 -15.22 30.36
N GLN A 47 -5.88 -15.30 31.41
CA GLN A 47 -5.45 -15.04 32.77
C GLN A 47 -4.40 -16.05 33.23
N ASP A 48 -4.53 -17.31 32.83
CA ASP A 48 -3.54 -18.34 33.14
C ASP A 48 -2.21 -18.06 32.45
N GLY A 49 -2.23 -17.58 31.20
CA GLY A 49 -1.02 -17.20 30.49
C GLY A 49 -0.32 -15.99 31.13
N ARG A 50 -1.09 -15.02 31.64
CA ARG A 50 -0.56 -13.89 32.43
C ARG A 50 0.08 -14.35 33.74
N GLU A 51 -0.52 -15.33 34.40
CA GLU A 51 0.03 -15.91 35.64
C GLU A 51 1.28 -16.75 35.36
N ALA A 52 1.29 -17.51 34.27
CA ALA A 52 2.48 -18.24 33.82
C ALA A 52 3.68 -17.28 33.60
N CYS A 53 3.45 -16.10 33.00
CA CYS A 53 4.47 -15.06 32.90
C CYS A 53 5.01 -14.62 34.28
N ASN A 54 4.13 -14.44 35.28
CA ASN A 54 4.52 -14.06 36.64
C ASN A 54 5.40 -15.14 37.30
N ILE A 55 5.03 -16.41 37.15
CA ILE A 55 5.81 -17.54 37.66
C ILE A 55 7.19 -17.57 36.99
N ILE A 56 7.26 -17.37 35.67
CA ILE A 56 8.53 -17.33 34.94
C ILE A 56 9.39 -16.14 35.40
N HIS A 57 8.81 -14.96 35.57
CA HIS A 57 9.52 -13.80 36.09
C HIS A 57 10.15 -14.06 37.47
N ALA A 58 9.43 -14.75 38.37
CA ALA A 58 9.95 -15.13 39.67
C ALA A 58 11.16 -16.08 39.58
N ALA A 59 11.28 -16.85 38.49
CA ALA A 59 12.42 -17.72 38.25
C ALA A 59 13.66 -16.98 37.73
N GLY A 60 13.53 -15.82 37.09
CA GLY A 60 14.68 -15.01 36.66
C GLY A 60 14.47 -13.97 35.56
N PRO A 61 13.87 -14.33 34.40
CA PRO A 61 13.80 -13.45 33.24
C PRO A 61 13.01 -12.17 33.49
N THR A 62 13.50 -11.03 33.00
CA THR A 62 12.78 -9.75 33.10
C THR A 62 11.80 -9.56 31.94
N LYS A 63 12.02 -10.24 30.81
CA LYS A 63 11.13 -10.24 29.64
C LYS A 63 10.64 -11.66 29.37
N VAL A 64 9.33 -11.84 29.26
CA VAL A 64 8.71 -13.12 28.91
C VAL A 64 7.72 -12.87 27.79
N VAL A 65 7.81 -13.65 26.71
CA VAL A 65 6.86 -13.59 25.59
C VAL A 65 6.39 -14.99 25.29
N ILE A 66 5.18 -15.34 25.72
CA ILE A 66 4.55 -16.60 25.32
C ILE A 66 4.11 -16.44 23.87
N THR A 67 4.84 -17.04 22.94
CA THR A 67 4.79 -16.74 21.50
C THR A 67 3.48 -17.14 20.84
N SER A 68 2.85 -18.19 21.36
CA SER A 68 1.60 -18.73 20.86
C SER A 68 0.81 -19.40 21.98
N ILE A 69 -0.43 -18.95 22.17
CA ILE A 69 -1.44 -19.57 23.02
C ILE A 69 -2.69 -19.75 22.16
N ASN A 70 -3.26 -20.95 22.16
CA ASN A 70 -4.47 -21.26 21.43
C ASN A 70 -5.61 -21.59 22.39
N ILE A 71 -6.58 -20.68 22.51
CA ILE A 71 -7.78 -20.85 23.34
C ILE A 71 -9.00 -20.58 22.48
N ASP A 72 -9.93 -21.54 22.44
CA ASP A 72 -11.17 -21.46 21.65
C ASP A 72 -10.95 -21.08 20.18
N ASN A 73 -9.89 -21.65 19.57
CA ASN A 73 -9.46 -21.38 18.20
C ASN A 73 -8.97 -19.94 17.94
N ASN A 74 -8.70 -19.17 19.00
CA ASN A 74 -8.05 -17.87 18.93
C ASN A 74 -6.57 -18.02 19.26
N LEU A 75 -5.71 -17.67 18.32
CA LEU A 75 -4.27 -17.63 18.51
C LEU A 75 -3.86 -16.23 19.00
N PHE A 76 -3.11 -16.17 20.09
CA PHE A 76 -2.56 -14.91 20.58
C PHE A 76 -1.21 -15.11 21.27
N LEU A 77 -0.50 -14.01 21.38
CA LEU A 77 0.76 -13.88 22.10
C LEU A 77 0.52 -13.08 23.38
N ILE A 78 1.18 -13.48 24.47
CA ILE A 78 1.22 -12.70 25.71
C ILE A 78 2.66 -12.25 25.96
N GLY A 79 2.87 -10.95 26.07
CA GLY A 79 4.14 -10.37 26.46
C GLY A 79 4.08 -9.79 27.86
N SER A 80 5.17 -9.91 28.61
CA SER A 80 5.31 -9.45 29.98
C SER A 80 6.72 -8.91 30.22
N HIS A 81 6.81 -7.68 30.71
CA HIS A 81 8.06 -7.00 31.03
C HIS A 81 8.07 -6.53 32.49
N GLN A 82 9.02 -7.04 33.27
CA GLN A 82 9.30 -6.62 34.63
C GLN A 82 10.57 -5.75 34.65
N LYS A 83 10.40 -4.42 34.77
CA LYS A 83 11.49 -3.43 34.70
C LYS A 83 12.47 -3.49 35.88
N GLY A 84 12.12 -4.18 36.96
CA GLY A 84 13.01 -4.43 38.10
C GLY A 84 12.46 -5.51 39.03
N LYS A 85 13.34 -6.22 39.74
CA LYS A 85 12.94 -7.29 40.67
C LYS A 85 11.97 -6.75 41.72
N GLY A 86 10.77 -7.33 41.78
CA GLY A 86 9.72 -6.95 42.72
C GLY A 86 8.81 -5.81 42.27
N GLN A 87 9.03 -5.22 41.09
CA GLN A 87 8.08 -4.29 40.47
C GLN A 87 6.95 -5.06 39.76
N SER A 88 5.77 -4.45 39.66
CA SER A 88 4.66 -4.98 38.87
C SER A 88 5.06 -5.10 37.41
N SER A 89 4.79 -6.25 36.80
CA SER A 89 5.02 -6.50 35.38
C SER A 89 4.00 -5.74 34.52
N SER A 90 4.48 -5.09 33.46
CA SER A 90 3.60 -4.61 32.39
C SER A 90 3.33 -5.78 31.44
N GLN A 91 2.05 -6.07 31.19
CA GLN A 91 1.63 -7.20 30.38
C GLN A 91 0.69 -6.77 29.27
N PHE A 92 0.90 -7.29 28.08
CA PHE A 92 0.09 -7.02 26.89
C PHE A 92 -0.24 -8.32 26.15
N ARG A 93 -1.21 -8.23 25.24
CA ARG A 93 -1.57 -9.34 24.35
C ARG A 93 -1.62 -8.85 22.91
N ILE A 94 -1.23 -9.73 21.99
CA ILE A 94 -1.37 -9.52 20.54
C ILE A 94 -2.22 -10.66 19.99
N VAL A 95 -3.33 -10.33 19.33
CA VAL A 95 -4.14 -11.33 18.62
C VAL A 95 -3.47 -11.61 17.28
N ILE A 96 -3.26 -12.88 16.96
CA ILE A 96 -2.55 -13.32 15.77
C ILE A 96 -3.54 -14.06 14.86
N PRO A 97 -3.81 -13.57 13.64
CA PRO A 97 -4.59 -14.32 12.67
C PRO A 97 -3.94 -15.67 12.38
N LYS A 98 -4.72 -16.74 12.45
CA LYS A 98 -4.25 -18.09 12.16
C LYS A 98 -4.26 -18.31 10.65
N ILE A 99 -3.10 -18.59 10.07
CA ILE A 99 -2.98 -19.01 8.68
C ILE A 99 -3.19 -20.53 8.61
N PRO A 100 -4.09 -21.05 7.75
CA PRO A 100 -4.46 -22.45 7.72
C PRO A 100 -3.41 -23.34 7.00
N ALA A 101 -2.16 -23.26 7.44
CA ALA A 101 -1.06 -24.07 6.96
C ALA A 101 -0.06 -24.32 8.10
N TYR A 102 0.71 -25.41 8.01
CA TYR A 102 1.73 -25.75 8.99
C TYR A 102 3.11 -25.36 8.47
N PHE A 103 3.84 -24.54 9.22
CA PHE A 103 5.13 -23.97 8.79
C PHE A 103 6.25 -24.45 9.69
N THR A 104 7.41 -24.79 9.11
CA THR A 104 8.63 -25.12 9.85
C THR A 104 9.46 -23.86 10.12
N GLY A 105 10.05 -23.76 11.31
CA GLY A 105 10.99 -22.67 11.66
C GLY A 105 10.36 -21.37 12.18
N THR A 106 9.05 -21.33 12.41
CA THR A 106 8.35 -20.12 12.91
C THR A 106 8.77 -19.71 14.32
N GLY A 107 8.99 -20.67 15.22
CA GLY A 107 9.44 -20.40 16.59
C GLY A 107 10.86 -19.81 16.65
N ASP A 108 11.77 -20.35 15.85
CA ASP A 108 13.16 -19.85 15.76
C ASP A 108 13.19 -18.44 15.18
N LEU A 109 12.43 -18.21 14.10
CA LEU A 109 12.29 -16.88 13.49
C LEU A 109 11.66 -15.88 14.45
N MET A 110 10.58 -16.25 15.14
CA MET A 110 9.91 -15.39 16.12
C MET A 110 10.87 -14.98 17.24
N THR A 111 11.64 -15.95 17.75
CA THR A 111 12.64 -15.70 18.79
C THR A 111 13.74 -14.77 18.28
N ALA A 112 14.24 -14.97 17.06
CA ALA A 112 15.24 -14.11 16.44
C ALA A 112 14.75 -12.67 16.22
N LEU A 113 13.51 -12.51 15.74
CA LEU A 113 12.88 -11.20 15.54
C LEU A 113 12.65 -10.49 16.87
N LEU A 114 12.11 -11.18 17.87
CA LEU A 114 11.93 -10.63 19.21
C LEU A 114 13.25 -10.16 19.82
N LEU A 115 14.33 -10.94 19.66
CA LEU A 115 15.66 -10.56 20.11
C LEU A 115 16.15 -9.29 19.39
N GLY A 116 16.07 -9.26 18.06
CA GLY A 116 16.51 -8.12 17.25
C GLY A 116 15.76 -6.83 17.57
N TRP A 117 14.41 -6.90 17.60
CA TRP A 117 13.57 -5.75 17.90
C TRP A 117 13.65 -5.33 19.37
N SER A 118 13.78 -6.26 20.31
CA SER A 118 13.97 -5.94 21.73
C SER A 118 15.33 -5.34 22.03
N ASN A 119 16.34 -5.56 21.18
CA ASN A 119 17.62 -4.87 21.25
C ASN A 119 17.52 -3.44 20.69
N LYS A 120 16.74 -3.24 19.62
CA LYS A 120 16.48 -1.90 19.04
C LYS A 120 15.57 -1.05 19.94
N TYR A 121 14.62 -1.68 20.63
CA TYR A 121 13.65 -1.05 21.53
C TYR A 121 13.69 -1.71 22.93
N PRO A 122 14.74 -1.44 23.73
CA PRO A 122 14.98 -2.15 24.99
C PRO A 122 13.89 -1.94 26.04
N ASP A 123 13.21 -0.80 26.02
CA ASP A 123 12.21 -0.41 27.02
C ASP A 123 10.75 -0.64 26.57
N ASP A 124 10.55 -1.09 25.33
CA ASP A 124 9.26 -1.10 24.61
C ASP A 124 8.98 -2.50 24.02
N LEU A 125 8.72 -3.47 24.91
CA LEU A 125 8.57 -4.89 24.55
C LEU A 125 7.31 -5.15 23.72
N ASP A 126 6.25 -4.39 23.95
CA ASP A 126 5.02 -4.37 23.15
C ASP A 126 5.32 -4.04 21.70
N LYS A 127 6.00 -2.92 21.43
CA LYS A 127 6.42 -2.54 20.08
C LYS A 127 7.33 -3.58 19.45
N ALA A 128 8.29 -4.11 20.21
CA ALA A 128 9.19 -5.15 19.70
C ALA A 128 8.43 -6.43 19.30
N ALA A 129 7.43 -6.83 20.10
CA ALA A 129 6.57 -7.97 19.80
C ALA A 129 5.64 -7.71 18.62
N GLU A 130 5.07 -6.51 18.49
CA GLU A 130 4.24 -6.12 17.34
C GLU A 130 5.01 -6.21 16.02
N LEU A 131 6.23 -5.66 15.98
CA LEU A 131 7.08 -5.71 14.80
C LEU A 131 7.48 -7.16 14.46
N ALA A 132 7.77 -7.98 15.47
CA ALA A 132 8.07 -9.40 15.28
C ALA A 132 6.87 -10.19 14.73
N VAL A 133 5.68 -10.01 15.31
CA VAL A 133 4.44 -10.64 14.83
C VAL A 133 4.12 -10.19 13.41
N SER A 134 4.21 -8.89 13.11
CA SER A 134 3.97 -8.35 11.77
C SER A 134 4.91 -8.96 10.74
N SER A 135 6.22 -8.97 11.03
CA SER A 135 7.25 -9.58 10.17
C SER A 135 6.95 -11.05 9.88
N LEU A 136 6.60 -11.82 10.92
CA LEU A 136 6.31 -13.24 10.80
C LEU A 136 5.03 -13.47 9.98
N GLN A 137 3.96 -12.72 10.24
CA GLN A 137 2.70 -12.84 9.50
C GLN A 137 2.88 -12.54 8.01
N ALA A 138 3.60 -11.46 7.67
CA ALA A 138 3.91 -11.13 6.28
C ALA A 138 4.71 -12.26 5.59
N LEU A 139 5.71 -12.81 6.27
CA LEU A 139 6.51 -13.92 5.74
C LEU A 139 5.69 -15.19 5.54
N LEU A 140 4.80 -15.54 6.47
CA LEU A 140 3.98 -16.75 6.35
C LEU A 140 2.95 -16.61 5.23
N ALA A 141 2.35 -15.43 5.07
CA ALA A 141 1.47 -15.13 3.96
C ALA A 141 2.19 -15.23 2.61
N ARG A 142 3.42 -14.70 2.51
CA ARG A 142 4.26 -14.83 1.30
C ARG A 142 4.60 -16.28 1.01
N THR A 143 4.98 -17.03 2.04
CA THR A 143 5.29 -18.45 1.93
C THR A 143 4.09 -19.24 1.39
N LEU A 144 2.90 -19.04 1.96
CA LEU A 144 1.68 -19.71 1.50
C LEU A 144 1.38 -19.40 0.03
N LYS A 145 1.38 -18.13 -0.36
CA LYS A 145 1.14 -17.69 -1.74
C LYS A 145 2.13 -18.30 -2.73
N ASP A 146 3.40 -18.43 -2.34
CA ASP A 146 4.42 -19.02 -3.20
C ASP A 146 4.16 -20.51 -3.48
N TYR A 147 3.75 -21.27 -2.46
CA TYR A 147 3.37 -22.68 -2.62
C TYR A 147 2.07 -22.84 -3.43
N GLU A 148 1.06 -22.01 -3.19
CA GLU A 148 -0.19 -22.02 -3.95
C GLU A 148 0.05 -21.72 -5.44
N ARG A 149 0.95 -20.77 -5.74
CA ARG A 149 1.31 -20.40 -7.13
C ARG A 149 1.89 -21.55 -7.93
N VAL A 150 2.65 -22.45 -7.29
CA VAL A 150 3.23 -23.62 -7.96
C VAL A 150 2.31 -24.85 -7.93
N GLY A 151 1.04 -24.68 -7.51
CA GLY A 151 0.04 -25.74 -7.45
C GLY A 151 0.29 -26.76 -6.34
N TYR A 152 1.09 -26.40 -5.33
CA TYR A 152 1.34 -27.26 -4.18
C TYR A 152 0.20 -27.14 -3.19
N ASP A 153 -0.35 -28.26 -2.72
CA ASP A 153 -1.38 -28.28 -1.68
C ASP A 153 -0.77 -27.89 -0.32
N PRO A 154 -1.10 -26.71 0.24
CA PRO A 154 -0.54 -26.22 1.49
C PRO A 154 -0.87 -27.07 2.72
N GLN A 155 -1.87 -27.94 2.63
CA GLN A 155 -2.25 -28.85 3.72
C GLN A 155 -1.55 -30.20 3.65
N SER A 156 -0.87 -30.51 2.54
CA SER A 156 -0.29 -31.82 2.30
C SER A 156 0.99 -32.08 3.11
N SER A 157 1.74 -31.04 3.49
CA SER A 157 2.92 -31.17 4.35
C SER A 157 3.30 -29.86 5.04
N SER A 158 4.38 -29.88 5.81
CA SER A 158 4.93 -28.66 6.38
C SER A 158 5.63 -27.80 5.33
N LEU A 159 5.27 -26.52 5.29
CA LEU A 159 5.87 -25.53 4.40
C LEU A 159 7.18 -25.00 4.97
N GLU A 160 8.20 -24.89 4.12
CA GLU A 160 9.46 -24.24 4.46
C GLU A 160 9.32 -22.72 4.25
N ILE A 161 9.64 -21.95 5.30
CA ILE A 161 9.48 -20.50 5.30
C ILE A 161 10.39 -19.79 4.28
N ARG A 162 9.83 -18.82 3.55
CA ARG A 162 10.54 -18.04 2.53
C ARG A 162 11.34 -16.87 3.10
N LEU A 163 12.30 -17.18 3.97
CA LEU A 163 13.13 -16.18 4.68
C LEU A 163 13.84 -15.19 3.76
N ILE A 164 14.50 -15.69 2.71
CA ILE A 164 15.27 -14.85 1.79
C ILE A 164 14.33 -13.94 1.00
N GLN A 165 13.24 -14.51 0.49
CA GLN A 165 12.24 -13.80 -0.30
C GLN A 165 11.46 -12.78 0.55
N SER A 166 11.40 -12.96 1.86
CA SER A 166 10.76 -12.04 2.82
C SER A 166 11.75 -11.12 3.54
N GLN A 167 13.00 -10.99 3.07
CA GLN A 167 14.00 -10.18 3.75
C GLN A 167 13.54 -8.75 4.05
N ASP A 168 12.76 -8.14 3.17
CA ASP A 168 12.23 -6.78 3.36
C ASP A 168 11.10 -6.72 4.38
N ASP A 169 10.25 -7.75 4.45
CA ASP A 169 9.20 -7.88 5.46
C ASP A 169 9.81 -7.98 6.86
N LEU A 170 10.95 -8.67 6.97
CA LEU A 170 11.69 -8.85 8.23
C LEU A 170 12.43 -7.58 8.65
N ARG A 171 12.95 -6.80 7.69
CA ARG A 171 13.67 -5.55 7.96
C ARG A 171 12.72 -4.39 8.27
N ASN A 172 11.56 -4.36 7.61
CA ASN A 172 10.60 -3.25 7.67
C ASN A 172 9.15 -3.75 7.85
N PRO A 173 8.82 -4.31 9.02
CA PRO A 173 7.46 -4.64 9.36
C PRO A 173 6.64 -3.35 9.50
N GLU A 174 5.56 -3.26 8.75
CA GLU A 174 4.62 -2.14 8.84
C GLU A 174 3.38 -2.59 9.61
N MET A 175 2.92 -1.80 10.57
CA MET A 175 1.53 -1.74 11.03
C MET A 175 1.31 -0.49 11.90
N PHE A 176 0.27 0.30 11.58
CA PHE A 176 -0.43 1.13 12.58
C PHE A 176 -1.80 0.50 12.82
N THR A 177 -1.94 -0.25 13.91
CA THR A 177 -3.25 -0.75 14.33
C THR A 177 -3.84 0.24 15.33
N ALA A 178 -5.04 0.76 15.04
CA ALA A 178 -5.74 1.63 15.98
C ALA A 178 -6.16 0.83 17.22
N GLY A 179 -5.50 1.09 18.36
CA GLY A 179 -5.89 0.54 19.65
C GLY A 179 -7.22 1.14 20.16
N PRO A 180 -7.89 0.52 21.15
CA PRO A 180 -9.20 0.97 21.63
C PRO A 180 -9.19 2.38 22.28
N ALA A 181 -8.01 2.87 22.66
CA ALA A 181 -7.85 4.21 23.22
C ALA A 181 -7.49 5.28 22.16
N PHE A 182 -7.17 4.87 20.92
CA PHE A 182 -6.78 5.78 19.85
C PHE A 182 -7.97 6.60 19.39
N LYS A 183 -7.80 7.92 19.30
CA LYS A 183 -8.86 8.87 18.90
C LYS A 183 -8.46 9.79 17.74
N GLY A 184 -7.26 9.63 17.18
CA GLY A 184 -6.84 10.40 16.01
C GLY A 184 -5.38 10.82 16.04
N ILE A 185 -5.04 11.75 15.15
CA ILE A 185 -3.68 12.23 14.91
C ILE A 185 -3.63 13.74 15.17
N LYS A 186 -2.58 14.20 15.86
CA LYS A 186 -2.30 15.61 16.14
C LYS A 186 -1.03 16.09 15.43
N MET A 187 -0.86 17.40 15.37
CA MET A 187 0.30 18.06 14.73
C MET A 187 0.37 17.83 13.21
N ILE A 188 -0.79 17.72 12.56
CA ILE A 188 -0.89 17.58 11.11
C ILE A 188 -0.48 18.92 10.46
N PRO A 189 0.52 18.94 9.56
CA PRO A 189 0.92 20.17 8.88
C PRO A 189 -0.19 20.70 7.96
N PRO A 190 -0.32 22.02 7.75
CA PRO A 190 -1.31 22.57 6.80
C PRO A 190 -1.10 22.07 5.36
N GLY A 191 -2.19 21.92 4.63
CA GLY A 191 -2.22 21.44 3.25
C GLY A 191 -3.06 20.17 3.07
N PRO A 192 -3.00 19.54 1.88
CA PRO A 192 -3.74 18.33 1.57
C PRO A 192 -3.15 17.13 2.33
N HIS A 193 -4.00 16.22 2.78
CA HIS A 193 -3.63 14.90 3.31
C HIS A 193 -4.60 13.86 2.79
N PHE A 194 -4.15 12.62 2.71
CA PHE A 194 -5.01 11.48 2.40
C PHE A 194 -5.09 10.56 3.60
N ILE A 195 -6.30 10.35 4.11
CA ILE A 195 -6.57 9.42 5.20
C ILE A 195 -7.11 8.16 4.57
N TYR A 196 -6.54 7.00 4.93
CA TYR A 196 -7.05 5.71 4.51
C TYR A 196 -7.05 4.72 5.67
N TYR A 197 -8.01 3.80 5.65
CA TYR A 197 -8.21 2.79 6.66
C TYR A 197 -8.86 1.55 6.05
N SER A 198 -8.79 0.42 6.78
CA SER A 198 -9.51 -0.81 6.44
C SER A 198 -10.09 -1.40 7.73
N SER A 199 -11.32 -1.88 7.65
CA SER A 199 -12.01 -2.58 8.75
C SER A 199 -11.48 -4.02 8.84
N SER A 200 -10.33 -4.26 9.46
CA SER A 200 -9.91 -5.65 9.71
C SER A 200 -10.80 -6.23 10.83
N SER A 201 -11.84 -6.98 10.46
CA SER A 201 -12.61 -7.78 11.41
C SER A 201 -11.68 -8.75 12.15
N ARG A 202 -11.82 -8.83 13.47
CA ARG A 202 -11.11 -9.80 14.31
C ARG A 202 -11.66 -11.23 14.16
N VAL A 203 -12.66 -11.43 13.30
CA VAL A 203 -13.41 -12.68 13.13
C VAL A 203 -13.70 -12.87 11.64
N GLY A 204 -12.78 -13.49 10.91
CA GLY A 204 -12.97 -13.87 9.51
C GLY A 204 -11.73 -13.65 8.65
N ASN A 205 -11.51 -14.55 7.68
CA ASN A 205 -10.45 -14.46 6.67
C ASN A 205 -10.79 -13.44 5.55
N GLU A 206 -11.73 -12.53 5.79
CA GLU A 206 -12.24 -11.59 4.79
C GLU A 206 -11.44 -10.28 4.86
N PHE A 207 -10.71 -9.96 3.79
CA PHE A 207 -10.03 -8.68 3.62
C PHE A 207 -11.08 -7.60 3.35
N SER A 208 -11.18 -6.61 4.24
CA SER A 208 -12.07 -5.46 4.02
C SER A 208 -11.43 -4.44 3.08
N PRO A 209 -12.21 -3.86 2.14
CA PRO A 209 -11.69 -2.90 1.18
C PRO A 209 -11.09 -1.69 1.90
N VAL A 210 -10.00 -1.16 1.34
CA VAL A 210 -9.46 0.11 1.82
C VAL A 210 -10.45 1.22 1.45
N ILE A 211 -10.73 2.08 2.42
CA ILE A 211 -11.49 3.30 2.24
C ILE A 211 -10.52 4.44 2.50
N GLY A 212 -10.46 5.40 1.58
CA GLY A 212 -9.68 6.60 1.79
C GLY A 212 -10.43 7.84 1.34
N PHE A 213 -10.07 8.98 1.92
CA PHE A 213 -10.62 10.28 1.56
C PHE A 213 -9.55 11.36 1.74
N PHE A 214 -9.69 12.44 0.99
CA PHE A 214 -8.82 13.59 1.14
C PHE A 214 -9.34 14.53 2.22
N ILE A 215 -8.41 15.17 2.92
CA ILE A 215 -8.68 16.33 3.74
C ILE A 215 -7.74 17.46 3.34
N TYR A 216 -8.18 18.69 3.55
CA TYR A 216 -7.31 19.86 3.46
C TYR A 216 -7.31 20.53 4.82
N THR A 217 -6.12 20.76 5.37
CA THR A 217 -5.97 21.26 6.75
C THR A 217 -5.40 22.68 6.77
N SER A 218 -5.98 23.51 7.62
CA SER A 218 -5.53 24.87 7.94
C SER A 218 -4.88 24.90 9.33
N PRO A 219 -4.07 25.93 9.65
CA PRO A 219 -3.48 26.07 10.97
C PRO A 219 -4.53 26.04 12.09
N ALA A 220 -4.33 25.15 13.08
CA ALA A 220 -5.22 24.95 14.23
C ALA A 220 -6.66 24.47 13.90
N GLU A 221 -6.86 23.95 12.69
CA GLU A 221 -8.10 23.28 12.31
C GLU A 221 -8.20 21.90 12.96
N VAL A 222 -9.43 21.53 13.35
CA VAL A 222 -9.74 20.21 13.90
C VAL A 222 -10.82 19.61 13.02
N ILE A 223 -10.52 18.46 12.41
CA ILE A 223 -11.46 17.72 11.57
C ILE A 223 -11.89 16.49 12.34
N VAL A 224 -13.21 16.33 12.54
CA VAL A 224 -13.75 15.21 13.32
C VAL A 224 -14.53 14.25 12.43
N ARG A 225 -14.26 12.97 12.62
CA ARG A 225 -15.02 11.86 12.04
C ARG A 225 -15.34 10.85 13.13
N LYS A 226 -16.46 10.15 12.99
CA LYS A 226 -16.88 9.12 13.94
C LYS A 226 -16.98 7.78 13.23
N TRP A 227 -16.47 6.74 13.86
CA TRP A 227 -16.65 5.37 13.38
C TRP A 227 -18.11 4.97 13.51
N ASP A 228 -18.74 4.63 12.38
CA ASP A 228 -20.02 3.96 12.31
C ASP A 228 -19.79 2.45 12.26
N GLN A 229 -20.30 1.72 13.25
CA GLN A 229 -20.11 0.28 13.37
C GLN A 229 -20.98 -0.51 12.39
N LEU A 230 -22.10 0.04 11.92
CA LEU A 230 -23.00 -0.64 10.99
C LEU A 230 -22.47 -0.54 9.56
N GLU A 231 -22.00 0.63 9.17
CA GLU A 231 -21.44 0.87 7.83
C GLU A 231 -19.95 0.47 7.74
N GLU A 232 -19.27 0.33 8.88
CA GLU A 232 -17.82 0.15 9.00
C GLU A 232 -17.01 1.30 8.35
N GLN A 233 -17.48 2.54 8.55
CA GLN A 233 -16.92 3.75 7.92
C GLN A 233 -16.76 4.91 8.89
N LEU A 234 -15.86 5.84 8.56
CA LEU A 234 -15.70 7.11 9.26
C LEU A 234 -16.68 8.14 8.70
N VAL A 235 -17.79 8.36 9.40
CA VAL A 235 -18.84 9.29 8.98
C VAL A 235 -18.60 10.72 9.49
N ARG A 236 -19.13 11.70 8.74
CA ARG A 236 -19.17 13.11 9.15
C ARG A 236 -20.18 13.28 10.28
N LEU A 237 -19.89 14.19 11.21
CA LEU A 237 -20.75 14.52 12.35
C LEU A 237 -21.67 15.70 12.02
N SER A 238 -22.67 15.94 12.88
CA SER A 238 -23.40 17.22 12.84
C SER A 238 -22.48 18.36 13.29
N GLU A 239 -22.78 19.58 12.83
CA GLU A 239 -22.01 20.79 13.18
C GLU A 239 -21.87 20.98 14.71
N GLU A 240 -22.95 20.70 15.46
CA GLU A 240 -22.95 20.78 16.92
C GLU A 240 -21.98 19.79 17.58
N GLU A 241 -21.92 18.55 17.09
CA GLU A 241 -21.00 17.54 17.63
C GLU A 241 -19.56 17.83 17.24
N GLU A 242 -19.33 18.26 16.01
CA GLU A 242 -18.00 18.63 15.51
C GLU A 242 -17.41 19.79 16.31
N GLU A 243 -18.19 20.83 16.61
CA GLU A 243 -17.75 21.96 17.44
C GLU A 243 -17.41 21.51 18.87
N ARG A 244 -18.26 20.66 19.47
CA ARG A 244 -18.02 20.11 20.82
C ARG A 244 -16.71 19.33 20.91
N TYR A 245 -16.47 18.41 19.96
CA TYR A 245 -15.23 17.63 19.94
C TYR A 245 -14.02 18.51 19.61
N SER A 246 -14.18 19.50 18.73
CA SER A 246 -13.12 20.46 18.41
C SER A 246 -12.69 21.27 19.63
N GLN A 247 -13.64 21.71 20.46
CA GLN A 247 -13.34 22.40 21.72
C GLN A 247 -12.60 21.48 22.70
N ALA A 248 -13.01 20.23 22.82
CA ALA A 248 -12.34 19.24 23.68
C ALA A 248 -10.91 18.90 23.23
N VAL A 249 -10.64 18.89 21.92
CA VAL A 249 -9.27 18.78 21.39
C VAL A 249 -8.45 20.02 21.75
N LYS A 250 -9.03 21.21 21.59
CA LYS A 250 -8.37 22.50 21.91
C LYS A 250 -8.11 22.67 23.41
N SER A 251 -8.92 22.08 24.28
CA SER A 251 -8.72 22.03 25.74
C SER A 251 -7.76 20.92 26.19
N LEU A 252 -7.16 20.17 25.26
CA LEU A 252 -6.23 19.06 25.49
C LEU A 252 -6.85 17.84 26.21
N GLU A 253 -8.17 17.71 26.22
CA GLU A 253 -8.86 16.58 26.87
C GLU A 253 -8.53 15.23 26.22
N PHE A 254 -8.24 15.22 24.92
CA PHE A 254 -7.86 14.03 24.16
C PHE A 254 -6.36 13.87 23.92
N ASP A 255 -5.51 14.69 24.54
CA ASP A 255 -4.08 14.77 24.17
C ASP A 255 -3.34 13.43 24.30
N ARG A 256 -3.74 12.60 25.28
CA ARG A 256 -3.19 11.25 25.52
C ARG A 256 -3.68 10.19 24.52
N GLN A 257 -4.77 10.46 23.81
CA GLN A 257 -5.40 9.57 22.85
C GLN A 257 -5.10 9.95 21.39
N LEU A 258 -4.37 11.05 21.18
CA LEU A 258 -3.97 11.54 19.86
C LEU A 258 -2.50 11.23 19.59
N GLY A 259 -2.23 10.46 18.53
CA GLY A 259 -0.87 10.17 18.08
C GLY A 259 -0.24 11.35 17.33
N PRO A 260 1.07 11.60 17.43
CA PRO A 260 1.72 12.65 16.64
C PRO A 260 1.80 12.26 15.16
N TYR A 261 1.64 13.24 14.27
CA TYR A 261 1.86 13.06 12.83
C TYR A 261 3.33 12.73 12.52
N THR A 262 3.55 11.75 11.65
CA THR A 262 4.89 11.31 11.24
C THR A 262 5.55 12.32 10.30
N LEU A 263 6.28 13.28 10.85
CA LEU A 263 6.90 14.36 10.06
C LEU A 263 8.05 13.91 9.14
N SER A 264 8.65 12.74 9.37
CA SER A 264 9.77 12.24 8.54
C SER A 264 9.37 12.12 7.06
N GLN A 265 8.13 11.73 6.79
CA GLN A 265 7.63 11.48 5.43
C GLN A 265 6.97 12.69 4.77
N PHE A 266 6.81 13.79 5.51
CA PHE A 266 6.03 14.93 5.04
C PHE A 266 6.64 15.61 3.81
N GLN A 267 7.97 15.57 3.65
CA GLN A 267 8.63 16.16 2.47
C GLN A 267 8.31 15.39 1.18
N ASP A 268 8.25 14.07 1.24
CA ASP A 268 7.89 13.26 0.09
C ASP A 268 6.39 13.36 -0.20
N TRP A 269 5.56 13.38 0.84
CA TRP A 269 4.13 13.69 0.70
C TRP A 269 3.88 15.03 0.00
N LYS A 270 4.63 16.08 0.37
CA LYS A 270 4.52 17.40 -0.26
C LYS A 270 4.87 17.38 -1.75
N ARG A 271 5.77 16.50 -2.18
CA ARG A 271 6.11 16.33 -3.61
C ARG A 271 5.01 15.59 -4.37
N LEU A 272 4.34 14.63 -3.73
CA LEU A 272 3.24 13.87 -4.31
C LEU A 272 1.93 14.65 -4.41
N SER A 273 1.75 15.67 -3.56
CA SER A 273 0.50 16.42 -3.40
C SER A 273 0.62 17.92 -3.67
N SER A 274 1.74 18.37 -4.24
CA SER A 274 2.07 19.80 -4.40
C SER A 274 1.05 20.64 -5.16
N TYR A 275 0.28 20.04 -6.06
CA TYR A 275 -0.73 20.69 -6.88
C TYR A 275 -2.16 20.46 -6.35
N ILE A 276 -2.35 19.54 -5.40
CA ILE A 276 -3.66 19.24 -4.84
C ILE A 276 -4.11 20.37 -3.91
N THR A 277 -5.18 21.07 -4.30
CA THR A 277 -5.80 22.13 -3.51
C THR A 277 -7.15 21.68 -2.96
N GLU A 278 -7.67 22.43 -1.98
CA GLU A 278 -9.03 22.20 -1.45
C GLU A 278 -10.11 22.26 -2.53
N SER A 279 -9.99 23.16 -3.50
CA SER A 279 -10.94 23.29 -4.62
C SER A 279 -10.91 22.06 -5.53
N VAL A 280 -9.71 21.52 -5.81
CA VAL A 280 -9.51 20.32 -6.62
C VAL A 280 -10.09 19.09 -5.92
N ILE A 281 -9.85 18.96 -4.61
CA ILE A 281 -10.44 17.88 -3.82
C ILE A 281 -11.96 17.94 -3.94
N LYS A 282 -12.57 19.09 -3.66
CA LYS A 282 -14.04 19.27 -3.72
C LYS A 282 -14.63 19.04 -5.11
N SER A 283 -13.88 19.28 -6.20
CA SER A 283 -14.37 19.09 -7.55
C SER A 283 -14.30 17.64 -8.03
N ILE A 284 -13.28 16.87 -7.60
CA ILE A 284 -13.02 15.50 -8.08
C ILE A 284 -13.62 14.45 -7.13
N GLU A 285 -13.63 14.71 -5.83
CA GLU A 285 -14.05 13.78 -4.79
C GLU A 285 -15.51 13.31 -5.00
N PRO A 286 -15.81 12.01 -4.81
CA PRO A 286 -17.17 11.48 -4.96
C PRO A 286 -18.14 12.06 -3.93
N ILE A 287 -19.45 11.98 -4.21
CA ILE A 287 -20.47 12.37 -3.24
C ILE A 287 -20.34 11.51 -1.97
N GLY A 288 -20.00 12.17 -0.85
CA GLY A 288 -19.77 11.54 0.45
C GLY A 288 -18.29 11.55 0.87
N GLY A 289 -17.39 11.52 -0.10
CA GLY A 289 -15.96 11.70 0.10
C GLY A 289 -15.11 10.44 0.02
N ASP A 290 -15.75 9.31 0.21
CA ASP A 290 -15.06 8.03 0.33
C ASP A 290 -14.69 7.47 -1.05
N ILE A 291 -13.39 7.29 -1.24
CA ILE A 291 -12.79 6.62 -2.38
C ILE A 291 -12.51 5.18 -1.97
N THR A 292 -13.20 4.25 -2.63
CA THR A 292 -13.03 2.81 -2.38
C THR A 292 -13.40 1.99 -3.61
N VAL A 293 -12.71 0.87 -3.80
CA VAL A 293 -12.95 -0.12 -4.86
C VAL A 293 -14.40 -0.66 -4.84
N ALA A 294 -15.04 -0.70 -3.67
CA ALA A 294 -16.42 -1.18 -3.52
C ALA A 294 -17.45 -0.24 -4.18
N CYS A 295 -17.11 1.03 -4.40
CA CYS A 295 -17.99 2.05 -4.98
C CYS A 295 -17.87 2.17 -6.51
N GLU A 296 -17.17 1.23 -7.17
CA GLU A 296 -16.93 1.20 -8.63
C GLU A 296 -17.75 0.09 -9.36
N PRO A 297 -19.10 0.13 -9.39
CA PRO A 297 -19.90 -0.96 -9.97
C PRO A 297 -20.07 -0.91 -11.51
N GLU A 298 -19.77 0.21 -12.18
CA GLU A 298 -20.23 0.43 -13.58
C GLU A 298 -19.18 0.31 -14.70
N MET A 299 -17.88 0.21 -14.43
CA MET A 299 -16.89 0.16 -15.52
C MET A 299 -16.78 -1.22 -16.20
N ILE A 300 -17.25 -2.28 -15.56
CA ILE A 300 -16.97 -3.68 -15.93
C ILE A 300 -17.59 -4.12 -17.27
N GLY A 301 -18.62 -3.44 -17.77
CA GLY A 301 -19.29 -3.78 -19.04
C GLY A 301 -18.79 -3.04 -20.28
N LYS A 302 -17.89 -2.04 -20.13
CA LYS A 302 -17.38 -1.21 -21.25
C LYS A 302 -15.87 -1.38 -21.49
N PHE A 303 -15.24 -2.42 -20.93
CA PHE A 303 -13.82 -2.65 -21.13
C PHE A 303 -13.51 -3.23 -22.52
N SER A 304 -12.83 -2.44 -23.34
CA SER A 304 -11.92 -2.92 -24.39
C SER A 304 -10.47 -2.98 -23.85
N GLY A 305 -10.29 -3.26 -22.57
CA GLY A 305 -9.00 -3.17 -21.87
C GLY A 305 -8.06 -4.34 -22.19
N THR A 306 -6.76 -4.05 -22.08
CA THR A 306 -5.66 -5.03 -22.23
C THR A 306 -5.80 -6.20 -21.26
N SER A 307 -5.10 -7.32 -21.52
CA SER A 307 -5.03 -8.45 -20.59
C SER A 307 -4.57 -8.04 -19.19
N THR A 308 -3.66 -7.06 -19.11
CA THR A 308 -3.14 -6.47 -17.88
C THR A 308 -4.20 -5.68 -17.10
N GLU A 309 -5.04 -4.88 -17.77
CA GLU A 309 -6.15 -4.15 -17.12
C GLU A 309 -7.21 -5.11 -16.57
N LYS A 310 -7.49 -6.19 -17.31
CA LYS A 310 -8.41 -7.25 -16.84
C LYS A 310 -7.82 -8.00 -15.65
N ALA A 311 -6.54 -8.35 -15.68
CA ALA A 311 -5.85 -8.99 -14.56
C ALA A 311 -5.82 -8.10 -13.32
N LEU A 312 -5.53 -6.80 -13.46
CA LEU A 312 -5.56 -5.84 -12.36
C LEU A 312 -6.98 -5.70 -11.77
N ALA A 313 -7.98 -5.61 -12.64
CA ALA A 313 -9.39 -5.55 -12.22
C ALA A 313 -9.85 -6.85 -11.54
N GLU A 314 -9.36 -8.01 -11.99
CA GLU A 314 -9.62 -9.31 -11.36
C GLU A 314 -8.88 -9.46 -10.03
N GLN A 315 -7.63 -8.98 -9.91
CA GLN A 315 -6.90 -8.98 -8.64
C GLN A 315 -7.54 -8.07 -7.59
N LEU A 316 -8.01 -6.88 -7.99
CA LEU A 316 -8.80 -5.95 -7.15
C LEU A 316 -10.24 -6.46 -6.89
N LYS A 317 -10.69 -7.49 -7.61
CA LYS A 317 -11.97 -8.18 -7.37
C LYS A 317 -11.84 -9.44 -6.53
N ASN A 318 -10.74 -10.18 -6.67
CA ASN A 318 -10.47 -11.40 -5.91
C ASN A 318 -10.22 -11.10 -4.43
N SER A 319 -10.05 -9.82 -4.09
CA SER A 319 -10.14 -9.26 -2.74
C SER A 319 -11.58 -8.97 -2.24
N ARG A 320 -12.64 -9.49 -2.87
CA ARG A 320 -14.05 -9.25 -2.49
C ARG A 320 -14.78 -10.51 -1.99
N LEU A 321 -15.68 -10.31 -1.02
CA LEU A 321 -16.88 -11.12 -0.83
C LEU A 321 -18.15 -10.27 -0.95
N SER A 322 -19.20 -10.96 -1.39
CA SER A 322 -20.52 -10.49 -1.80
C SER A 322 -21.40 -10.04 -0.62
N GLY A 323 -21.81 -8.77 -0.63
CA GLY A 323 -22.95 -8.26 0.15
C GLY A 323 -24.08 -7.79 -0.78
N PRO A 324 -25.35 -7.81 -0.33
CA PRO A 324 -26.50 -7.44 -1.16
C PRO A 324 -26.53 -5.92 -1.35
N ALA A 325 -26.14 -5.45 -2.54
CA ALA A 325 -26.16 -4.02 -2.86
C ALA A 325 -27.59 -3.57 -3.18
N ASP A 326 -28.16 -2.77 -2.28
CA ASP A 326 -29.16 -1.77 -2.65
C ASP A 326 -28.59 -0.85 -3.74
N LYS A 327 -29.46 -0.35 -4.63
CA LYS A 327 -29.09 0.34 -5.88
C LYS A 327 -27.98 1.38 -5.67
N PRO A 328 -26.88 1.36 -6.45
CA PRO A 328 -25.77 2.28 -6.25
C PRO A 328 -26.17 3.70 -6.63
N LYS A 329 -26.18 4.62 -5.66
CA LYS A 329 -26.00 6.05 -5.97
C LYS A 329 -24.58 6.20 -6.54
N LYS A 330 -24.40 6.98 -7.61
CA LYS A 330 -23.10 7.23 -8.23
C LYS A 330 -22.13 7.82 -7.19
N ARG A 331 -21.20 6.99 -6.72
CA ARG A 331 -20.12 7.33 -5.77
C ARG A 331 -18.74 7.30 -6.45
N SER A 332 -18.70 7.54 -7.77
CA SER A 332 -17.46 7.59 -8.55
C SER A 332 -16.83 8.98 -8.47
N CYS A 333 -15.51 9.05 -8.67
CA CYS A 333 -14.83 10.35 -8.76
C CYS A 333 -15.28 11.10 -10.02
N TYR A 334 -15.20 12.43 -9.99
CA TYR A 334 -15.58 13.31 -11.10
C TYR A 334 -14.36 13.69 -11.94
N TYR A 335 -13.67 12.68 -12.47
CA TYR A 335 -12.51 12.89 -13.35
C TYR A 335 -12.88 13.50 -14.70
N THR A 336 -11.95 14.27 -15.28
CA THR A 336 -12.08 14.82 -16.62
C THR A 336 -12.06 13.71 -17.66
N SER A 337 -13.02 13.72 -18.58
CA SER A 337 -13.13 12.71 -19.63
C SER A 337 -12.12 12.94 -20.75
N ILE A 338 -11.08 12.09 -20.82
CA ILE A 338 -10.05 12.15 -21.86
C ILE A 338 -10.38 11.16 -22.99
N PRO A 339 -10.60 11.63 -24.23
CA PRO A 339 -10.91 10.75 -25.34
C PRO A 339 -9.67 9.95 -25.77
N ARG A 340 -9.77 8.62 -25.81
CA ARG A 340 -8.68 7.73 -26.26
C ARG A 340 -8.29 7.97 -27.72
N VAL A 341 -9.28 8.20 -28.59
CA VAL A 341 -9.10 8.45 -30.03
C VAL A 341 -9.91 9.67 -30.42
N ILE A 342 -9.27 10.58 -31.14
CA ILE A 342 -9.93 11.77 -31.69
C ILE A 342 -10.72 11.33 -32.92
N LYS A 343 -12.05 11.36 -32.81
CA LYS A 343 -12.98 11.03 -33.90
C LYS A 343 -13.75 12.29 -34.30
N HIS A 344 -13.26 12.99 -35.32
CA HIS A 344 -13.95 14.14 -35.90
C HIS A 344 -14.57 13.80 -37.25
N LYS A 345 -15.90 13.97 -37.34
CA LYS A 345 -16.63 13.81 -38.61
C LYS A 345 -16.30 14.98 -39.53
N GLY A 346 -15.85 14.70 -40.75
CA GLY A 346 -15.58 15.69 -41.80
C GLY A 346 -14.10 16.01 -42.04
N LEU A 347 -13.17 15.43 -41.28
CA LEU A 347 -11.74 15.50 -41.57
C LEU A 347 -11.31 14.36 -42.50
N SER A 348 -10.28 14.60 -43.30
CA SER A 348 -9.65 13.56 -44.11
C SER A 348 -8.96 12.51 -43.23
N GLY A 349 -8.78 11.30 -43.75
CA GLY A 349 -8.09 10.22 -43.01
C GLY A 349 -6.66 10.58 -42.60
N GLN A 350 -5.97 11.37 -43.43
CA GLN A 350 -4.62 11.86 -43.14
C GLN A 350 -4.61 12.88 -41.99
N GLU A 351 -5.57 13.80 -41.96
CA GLU A 351 -5.72 14.78 -40.87
C GLU A 351 -6.08 14.08 -39.55
N LEU A 352 -7.00 13.10 -39.59
CA LEU A 352 -7.34 12.29 -38.42
C LEU A 352 -6.16 11.48 -37.88
N THR A 353 -5.33 10.93 -38.77
CA THR A 353 -4.13 10.20 -38.38
C THR A 353 -3.13 11.14 -37.71
N SER A 354 -2.87 12.31 -38.32
CA SER A 354 -1.98 13.34 -37.77
C SER A 354 -2.42 13.79 -36.37
N LEU A 355 -3.72 14.04 -36.16
CA LEU A 355 -4.28 14.39 -34.86
C LEU A 355 -4.14 13.29 -33.80
N ASN A 356 -4.13 12.02 -34.21
CA ASN A 356 -3.96 10.91 -33.29
C ASN A 356 -2.50 10.56 -33.02
N LEU A 357 -1.57 10.93 -33.90
CA LEU A 357 -0.12 10.80 -33.70
C LEU A 357 0.45 11.89 -32.78
N ASP A 358 -0.04 13.13 -32.86
CA ASP A 358 0.33 14.21 -31.94
C ASP A 358 -0.86 14.68 -31.11
N LYS A 359 -0.83 14.40 -29.80
CA LYS A 359 -1.90 14.78 -28.87
C LYS A 359 -1.89 16.25 -28.47
N THR A 360 -0.98 17.07 -28.99
CA THR A 360 -0.85 18.50 -28.63
C THR A 360 -2.17 19.27 -28.78
N GLN A 361 -2.94 19.05 -29.86
CA GLN A 361 -4.20 19.77 -30.04
C GLN A 361 -5.29 19.33 -29.03
N LEU A 362 -5.30 18.06 -28.65
CA LEU A 362 -6.21 17.55 -27.63
C LEU A 362 -5.86 18.14 -26.27
N LEU A 363 -4.56 18.21 -25.94
CA LEU A 363 -4.07 18.85 -24.72
C LEU A 363 -4.54 20.31 -24.63
N GLU A 364 -4.33 21.11 -25.68
CA GLU A 364 -4.76 22.52 -25.69
C GLU A 364 -6.28 22.65 -25.58
N SER A 365 -7.06 21.79 -26.24
CA SER A 365 -8.53 21.81 -26.09
C SER A 365 -8.98 21.45 -24.67
N LEU A 366 -8.33 20.50 -24.01
CA LEU A 366 -8.69 20.09 -22.65
C LEU A 366 -8.31 21.18 -21.65
N LEU A 367 -7.12 21.78 -21.77
CA LEU A 367 -6.68 22.87 -20.92
C LEU A 367 -7.70 24.02 -20.92
N VAL A 368 -8.19 24.43 -22.10
CA VAL A 368 -9.16 25.53 -22.20
C VAL A 368 -10.54 25.15 -21.68
N LYS A 369 -11.04 23.95 -21.98
CA LYS A 369 -12.43 23.57 -21.70
C LYS A 369 -12.65 23.05 -20.28
N GLU A 370 -11.73 22.25 -19.78
CA GLU A 370 -11.90 21.48 -18.55
C GLU A 370 -11.06 22.04 -17.40
N TYR A 371 -9.96 22.73 -17.70
CA TYR A 371 -9.01 23.24 -16.69
C TYR A 371 -8.90 24.78 -16.65
N GLU A 372 -9.81 25.51 -17.30
CA GLU A 372 -9.84 26.98 -17.31
C GLU A 372 -8.51 27.64 -17.77
N GLY A 373 -7.72 26.93 -18.57
CA GLY A 373 -6.39 27.33 -19.02
C GLY A 373 -5.27 27.11 -17.99
N SER A 374 -5.57 26.57 -16.81
CA SER A 374 -4.60 26.31 -15.74
C SER A 374 -3.91 24.96 -15.91
N GLU A 375 -2.61 25.02 -16.18
CA GLU A 375 -1.72 23.85 -16.22
C GLU A 375 -1.65 23.12 -14.86
N ASP A 376 -1.75 23.88 -13.76
CA ASP A 376 -1.62 23.35 -12.41
C ASP A 376 -2.84 22.49 -12.02
N LEU A 377 -4.04 22.79 -12.53
CA LEU A 377 -5.24 21.99 -12.27
C LEU A 377 -5.17 20.60 -12.93
N MET A 378 -4.62 20.51 -14.15
CA MET A 378 -4.39 19.22 -14.80
C MET A 378 -3.36 18.38 -14.02
N LEU A 379 -2.29 19.00 -13.53
CA LEU A 379 -1.30 18.31 -12.69
C LEU A 379 -1.88 17.92 -11.32
N ALA A 380 -2.82 18.71 -10.79
CA ALA A 380 -3.52 18.40 -9.56
C ALA A 380 -4.39 17.14 -9.70
N GLU A 381 -5.12 17.00 -10.81
CA GLU A 381 -5.89 15.79 -11.12
C GLU A 381 -4.98 14.57 -11.33
N LEU A 382 -3.84 14.75 -12.00
CA LEU A 382 -2.82 13.70 -12.13
C LEU A 382 -2.30 13.22 -10.77
N GLN A 383 -2.02 14.13 -9.84
CA GLN A 383 -1.59 13.80 -8.49
C GLN A 383 -2.71 13.18 -7.65
N PHE A 384 -3.93 13.69 -7.75
CA PHE A 384 -5.11 13.13 -7.09
C PHE A 384 -5.32 11.68 -7.51
N GLY A 385 -5.36 11.42 -8.83
CA GLY A 385 -5.54 10.07 -9.37
C GLY A 385 -4.44 9.11 -8.92
N PHE A 386 -3.18 9.56 -8.90
CA PHE A 386 -2.07 8.75 -8.40
C PHE A 386 -2.24 8.37 -6.92
N VAL A 387 -2.57 9.33 -6.05
CA VAL A 387 -2.74 9.08 -4.60
C VAL A 387 -3.97 8.21 -4.33
N ALA A 388 -5.10 8.49 -4.99
CA ALA A 388 -6.33 7.72 -4.87
C ALA A 388 -6.14 6.26 -5.35
N PHE A 389 -5.31 6.05 -6.37
CA PHE A 389 -4.89 4.72 -6.79
C PHE A 389 -3.97 4.06 -5.76
N LEU A 390 -2.86 4.72 -5.40
CA LEU A 390 -1.81 4.12 -4.57
C LEU A 390 -2.25 3.82 -3.14
N MET A 391 -3.03 4.74 -2.53
CA MET A 391 -3.44 4.64 -1.14
C MET A 391 -4.90 4.22 -0.98
N GLY A 392 -5.78 4.63 -1.90
CA GLY A 392 -7.21 4.27 -1.90
C GLY A 392 -7.54 3.02 -2.71
N GLN A 393 -6.56 2.44 -3.40
CA GLN A 393 -6.71 1.26 -4.27
C GLN A 393 -7.74 1.42 -5.40
N SER A 394 -8.13 2.65 -5.77
CA SER A 394 -9.15 2.90 -6.80
C SER A 394 -8.63 2.58 -8.21
N LEU A 395 -9.37 1.73 -8.94
CA LEU A 395 -9.05 1.40 -10.32
C LEU A 395 -9.44 2.54 -11.27
N GLU A 396 -10.53 3.27 -10.97
CA GLU A 396 -10.92 4.46 -11.73
C GLU A 396 -9.80 5.51 -11.70
N ALA A 397 -9.19 5.71 -10.53
CA ALA A 397 -8.07 6.61 -10.34
C ALA A 397 -6.81 6.20 -11.13
N PHE A 398 -6.52 4.89 -11.21
CA PHE A 398 -5.43 4.37 -12.04
C PHE A 398 -5.65 4.66 -13.53
N LEU A 399 -6.86 4.39 -14.03
CA LEU A 399 -7.19 4.62 -15.44
C LEU A 399 -7.11 6.10 -15.81
N GLN A 400 -7.52 6.99 -14.90
CA GLN A 400 -7.37 8.42 -15.12
C GLN A 400 -5.91 8.84 -15.13
N TRP A 401 -5.12 8.38 -14.15
CA TRP A 401 -3.68 8.64 -14.11
C TRP A 401 -3.00 8.17 -15.41
N LYS A 402 -3.27 6.92 -15.85
CA LYS A 402 -2.78 6.38 -17.13
C LYS A 402 -3.19 7.26 -18.30
N SER A 403 -4.44 7.69 -18.38
CA SER A 403 -4.95 8.52 -19.48
C SER A 403 -4.26 9.89 -19.56
N LEU A 404 -4.01 10.54 -18.42
CA LEU A 404 -3.28 11.81 -18.35
C LEU A 404 -1.80 11.65 -18.71
N VAL A 405 -1.15 10.59 -18.22
CA VAL A 405 0.25 10.28 -18.58
C VAL A 405 0.38 10.01 -20.08
N SER A 406 -0.52 9.20 -20.65
CA SER A 406 -0.55 8.92 -22.09
C SER A 406 -0.82 10.16 -22.94
N LEU A 407 -1.72 11.04 -22.49
CA LEU A 407 -1.99 12.31 -23.17
C LEU A 407 -0.72 13.18 -23.23
N LEU A 408 -0.05 13.35 -22.09
CA LEU A 408 1.11 14.23 -21.99
C LEU A 408 2.31 13.65 -22.75
N LEU A 409 2.67 12.38 -22.51
CA LEU A 409 3.80 11.75 -23.22
C LEU A 409 3.56 11.60 -24.73
N GLY A 410 2.30 11.54 -25.17
CA GLY A 410 1.92 11.51 -26.59
C GLY A 410 1.92 12.86 -27.32
N CYS A 411 2.32 13.96 -26.67
CA CYS A 411 2.45 15.26 -27.33
C CYS A 411 3.86 15.45 -27.90
N THR A 412 3.97 15.80 -29.19
CA THR A 412 5.28 16.03 -29.83
C THR A 412 5.63 17.52 -29.96
N GLN A 413 4.65 18.38 -30.22
CA GLN A 413 4.87 19.83 -30.38
C GLN A 413 4.82 20.59 -29.04
N ALA A 414 3.90 20.22 -28.15
CA ALA A 414 3.73 20.88 -26.86
C ALA A 414 5.00 20.97 -26.00
N PRO A 415 5.78 19.88 -25.79
CA PRO A 415 6.98 19.94 -24.94
C PRO A 415 8.07 20.87 -25.48
N LEU A 416 8.17 21.02 -26.81
CA LEU A 416 9.28 21.75 -27.45
C LEU A 416 8.92 23.20 -27.82
N HIS A 417 7.64 23.51 -28.05
CA HIS A 417 7.24 24.78 -28.65
C HIS A 417 6.21 25.59 -27.86
N THR A 418 5.13 24.98 -27.37
CA THR A 418 4.01 25.74 -26.78
C THR A 418 3.98 25.70 -25.25
N ARG A 419 4.44 24.60 -24.63
CA ARG A 419 4.18 24.28 -23.21
C ARG A 419 5.38 23.67 -22.46
N SER A 420 6.61 24.07 -22.77
CA SER A 420 7.82 23.50 -22.14
C SER A 420 7.80 23.51 -20.59
N GLN A 421 7.18 24.54 -19.99
CA GLN A 421 7.04 24.66 -18.54
C GLN A 421 6.07 23.64 -17.94
N LEU A 422 4.91 23.40 -18.56
CA LEU A 422 3.99 22.32 -18.16
C LEU A 422 4.70 20.97 -18.19
N PHE A 423 5.45 20.69 -19.26
CA PHE A 423 6.18 19.43 -19.39
C PHE A 423 7.30 19.30 -18.35
N THR A 424 7.99 20.39 -18.03
CA THR A 424 8.97 20.39 -16.94
C THR A 424 8.33 20.04 -15.60
N LYS A 425 7.15 20.62 -15.29
CA LYS A 425 6.39 20.30 -14.07
C LYS A 425 5.88 18.86 -14.10
N PHE A 426 5.31 18.40 -15.22
CA PHE A 426 4.84 17.03 -15.41
C PHE A 426 5.95 16.00 -15.19
N ILE A 427 7.11 16.17 -15.82
CA ILE A 427 8.24 15.24 -15.66
C ILE A 427 8.73 15.22 -14.21
N LYS A 428 8.72 16.36 -13.50
CA LYS A 428 8.99 16.38 -12.05
C LYS A 428 7.94 15.58 -11.26
N VAL A 429 6.65 15.76 -11.57
CA VAL A 429 5.55 15.05 -10.90
C VAL A 429 5.69 13.54 -11.10
N ILE A 430 5.77 13.07 -12.36
CA ILE A 430 5.86 11.63 -12.64
C ILE A 430 7.17 11.04 -12.11
N TYR A 431 8.28 11.79 -12.16
CA TYR A 431 9.54 11.37 -11.54
C TYR A 431 9.35 11.09 -10.05
N TYR A 432 8.74 12.00 -9.29
CA TYR A 432 8.54 11.78 -7.86
C TYR A 432 7.47 10.73 -7.55
N GLN A 433 6.41 10.62 -8.36
CA GLN A 433 5.40 9.58 -8.25
C GLN A 433 6.02 8.20 -8.44
N LEU A 434 6.75 8.00 -9.54
CA LEU A 434 7.41 6.74 -9.83
C LEU A 434 8.60 6.49 -8.91
N LYS A 435 9.36 7.53 -8.52
CA LYS A 435 10.39 7.38 -7.48
C LYS A 435 9.77 6.93 -6.17
N TYR A 436 8.62 7.45 -5.78
CA TYR A 436 7.94 6.99 -4.57
C TYR A 436 7.39 5.56 -4.74
N GLY A 437 6.90 5.22 -5.94
CA GLY A 437 6.45 3.87 -6.28
C GLY A 437 7.57 2.82 -6.34
N PHE A 438 8.76 3.20 -6.84
CA PHE A 438 9.93 2.34 -7.06
C PHE A 438 10.95 2.40 -5.93
N CYS A 439 11.35 3.60 -5.50
CA CYS A 439 12.18 3.82 -4.32
C CYS A 439 11.29 3.80 -3.08
N GLN A 440 10.89 2.60 -2.66
CA GLN A 440 10.93 2.34 -1.22
C GLN A 440 12.35 1.89 -0.89
N ASP A 441 13.19 2.85 -0.48
CA ASP A 441 14.34 2.52 0.36
C ASP A 441 13.80 1.80 1.62
N PRO A 442 14.46 0.73 2.10
CA PRO A 442 13.94 -0.15 3.13
C PRO A 442 14.04 0.47 4.54
N SER A 443 13.59 1.71 4.74
CA SER A 443 13.59 2.34 6.07
C SER A 443 12.42 3.26 6.39
N ASP A 444 11.50 3.58 5.47
CA ASP A 444 10.35 4.44 5.78
C ASP A 444 9.04 4.00 5.10
N THR A 445 7.96 4.08 5.88
CA THR A 445 6.67 3.35 5.88
C THR A 445 5.65 3.59 4.75
N GLY A 446 4.82 2.57 4.47
CA GLY A 446 3.42 2.62 3.99
C GLY A 446 2.93 1.33 3.27
N THR A 447 2.21 0.44 3.98
CA THR A 447 1.73 -0.88 3.45
C THR A 447 0.78 -0.79 2.29
N ALA A 448 0.00 0.28 2.20
CA ALA A 448 -0.90 0.48 1.06
C ALA A 448 -0.12 0.70 -0.25
N ALA A 449 0.98 1.46 -0.21
CA ALA A 449 1.79 1.74 -1.39
C ALA A 449 2.60 0.51 -1.84
N LYS A 450 3.09 -0.29 -0.89
CA LYS A 450 3.79 -1.55 -1.18
C LYS A 450 2.89 -2.55 -1.88
N GLY A 451 1.65 -2.69 -1.43
CA GLY A 451 0.65 -3.58 -2.02
C GLY A 451 0.34 -3.23 -3.48
N VAL A 452 0.18 -1.95 -3.81
CA VAL A 452 -0.25 -1.55 -5.16
C VAL A 452 0.85 -1.71 -6.22
N PHE A 453 2.11 -1.40 -5.91
CA PHE A 453 3.23 -1.67 -6.84
C PHE A 453 3.68 -3.14 -6.85
N THR A 454 3.40 -3.93 -5.79
CA THR A 454 3.55 -5.40 -5.85
C THR A 454 2.36 -6.10 -6.52
N LEU A 455 1.19 -5.45 -6.60
CA LEU A 455 0.02 -5.87 -7.39
C LEU A 455 0.17 -5.55 -8.88
N LEU A 456 0.91 -4.48 -9.22
CA LEU A 456 1.52 -4.33 -10.53
C LEU A 456 2.65 -5.36 -10.63
N ASP A 457 2.26 -6.62 -10.83
CA ASP A 457 3.17 -7.72 -11.19
C ASP A 457 4.20 -7.23 -12.23
N GLU A 458 5.41 -7.77 -12.25
CA GLU A 458 6.47 -7.34 -13.18
C GLU A 458 6.05 -7.40 -14.67
N THR A 459 4.91 -8.04 -14.95
CA THR A 459 4.20 -8.06 -16.23
C THR A 459 3.50 -6.73 -16.61
N SER A 460 3.01 -5.93 -15.66
CA SER A 460 2.31 -4.65 -15.94
C SER A 460 3.28 -3.49 -16.23
N LEU A 461 4.52 -3.61 -15.76
CA LEU A 461 5.65 -2.70 -15.96
C LEU A 461 6.80 -3.38 -16.73
N SER A 462 6.52 -4.47 -17.44
CA SER A 462 7.48 -5.12 -18.33
C SER A 462 7.83 -4.21 -19.53
N ALA A 463 8.81 -4.60 -20.35
CA ALA A 463 9.14 -3.88 -21.59
C ALA A 463 7.93 -3.71 -22.54
N ASP A 464 6.87 -4.53 -22.39
CA ASP A 464 5.60 -4.44 -23.11
C ASP A 464 4.59 -3.47 -22.44
N SER A 465 5.03 -2.66 -21.46
CA SER A 465 4.19 -1.70 -20.75
C SER A 465 3.95 -0.45 -21.60
N PHE A 466 2.71 0.06 -21.61
CA PHE A 466 2.34 1.34 -22.25
C PHE A 466 3.30 2.48 -21.88
N LEU A 467 3.81 2.47 -20.64
CA LEU A 467 4.74 3.47 -20.14
C LEU A 467 6.11 3.37 -20.79
N HIS A 468 6.60 2.15 -21.09
CA HIS A 468 7.88 1.95 -21.77
C HIS A 468 7.84 2.58 -23.18
N HIS A 469 6.82 2.25 -23.97
CA HIS A 469 6.65 2.79 -25.33
C HIS A 469 6.56 4.32 -25.34
N LEU A 470 5.68 4.88 -24.50
CA LEU A 470 5.52 6.33 -24.40
C LEU A 470 6.80 7.03 -23.92
N CYS A 471 7.51 6.46 -22.96
CA CYS A 471 8.79 6.99 -22.50
C CYS A 471 9.87 6.90 -23.59
N LYS A 472 9.94 5.81 -24.35
CA LYS A 472 10.90 5.65 -25.45
C LYS A 472 10.75 6.78 -26.48
N ASP A 473 9.53 6.99 -26.96
CA ASP A 473 9.24 8.02 -27.96
C ASP A 473 9.47 9.43 -27.42
N PHE A 474 9.01 9.70 -26.19
CA PHE A 474 9.20 10.99 -25.55
C PHE A 474 10.68 11.30 -25.26
N PHE A 475 11.46 10.31 -24.83
CA PHE A 475 12.89 10.49 -24.60
C PHE A 475 13.65 10.75 -25.89
N SER A 476 13.36 10.01 -26.97
CA SER A 476 13.94 10.30 -28.28
C SER A 476 13.60 11.73 -28.72
N LEU A 477 12.32 12.12 -28.63
CA LEU A 477 11.86 13.47 -28.96
C LEU A 477 12.63 14.58 -28.22
N VAL A 478 12.73 14.50 -26.89
CA VAL A 478 13.31 15.58 -26.07
C VAL A 478 14.84 15.56 -26.08
N LEU A 479 15.47 14.39 -26.13
CA LEU A 479 16.93 14.26 -26.07
C LEU A 479 17.60 14.53 -27.42
N GLU A 480 16.89 14.31 -28.53
CA GLU A 480 17.40 14.53 -29.90
C GLU A 480 16.96 15.89 -30.48
N ALA A 481 16.09 16.63 -29.80
CA ALA A 481 15.66 17.95 -30.23
C ALA A 481 16.84 18.94 -30.34
N PRO A 482 16.94 19.73 -31.43
CA PRO A 482 18.04 20.69 -31.61
C PRO A 482 17.97 21.85 -30.62
N VAL A 483 16.76 22.20 -30.17
CA VAL A 483 16.50 23.26 -29.18
C VAL A 483 15.46 22.75 -28.20
N VAL A 484 15.80 22.76 -26.91
CA VAL A 484 14.93 22.31 -25.82
C VAL A 484 15.20 23.15 -24.58
N ASP A 485 14.17 23.36 -23.77
CA ASP A 485 14.30 24.01 -22.47
C ASP A 485 15.29 23.22 -21.57
N GLY A 486 16.21 23.93 -20.92
CA GLY A 486 17.28 23.32 -20.14
C GLY A 486 16.78 22.55 -18.91
N ASP A 487 15.70 23.02 -18.27
CA ASP A 487 15.11 22.33 -17.13
C ASP A 487 14.37 21.08 -17.59
N LEU A 488 13.61 21.17 -18.69
CA LEU A 488 12.95 20.00 -19.28
C LEU A 488 13.98 18.92 -19.62
N LEU A 489 15.06 19.28 -20.31
CA LEU A 489 16.13 18.36 -20.68
C LEU A 489 16.78 17.70 -19.45
N SER A 490 17.06 18.49 -18.40
CA SER A 490 17.66 18.00 -17.15
C SER A 490 16.75 17.01 -16.43
N TRP A 491 15.47 17.33 -16.31
CA TRP A 491 14.50 16.45 -15.64
C TRP A 491 14.18 15.21 -16.46
N THR A 492 14.10 15.30 -17.79
CA THR A 492 13.94 14.15 -18.66
C THR A 492 15.10 13.17 -18.54
N ARG A 493 16.35 13.66 -18.42
CA ARG A 493 17.51 12.78 -18.15
C ARG A 493 17.41 12.07 -16.80
N LYS A 494 17.03 12.79 -15.74
CA LYS A 494 16.81 12.17 -14.42
C LYS A 494 15.69 11.14 -14.43
N PHE A 495 14.64 11.43 -15.18
CA PHE A 495 13.49 10.54 -15.32
C PHE A 495 13.86 9.27 -16.09
N LYS A 496 14.56 9.41 -17.22
CA LYS A 496 15.15 8.29 -17.95
C LYS A 496 16.03 7.44 -17.03
N GLN A 497 16.98 8.05 -16.33
CA GLN A 497 17.88 7.35 -15.42
C GLN A 497 17.12 6.58 -14.32
N LEU A 498 16.08 7.18 -13.72
CA LEU A 498 15.27 6.50 -12.70
C LEU A 498 14.63 5.21 -13.23
N LEU A 499 14.14 5.22 -14.46
CA LEU A 499 13.51 4.05 -15.09
C LEU A 499 14.56 2.98 -15.45
N GLU A 500 15.72 3.40 -15.96
CA GLU A 500 16.82 2.50 -16.27
C GLU A 500 17.37 1.83 -14.99
N ASP A 501 17.56 2.61 -13.92
CA ASP A 501 18.08 2.12 -12.64
C ASP A 501 17.07 1.25 -11.88
N SER A 502 15.78 1.61 -11.90
CA SER A 502 14.73 0.90 -11.12
C SER A 502 14.14 -0.32 -11.82
N LEU A 503 13.96 -0.26 -13.15
CA LEU A 503 13.26 -1.30 -13.92
C LEU A 503 14.18 -2.07 -14.88
N GLY A 504 15.46 -1.68 -14.98
CA GLY A 504 16.41 -2.30 -15.92
C GLY A 504 16.07 -2.04 -17.40
N TRP A 505 15.22 -1.05 -17.69
CA TRP A 505 14.87 -0.69 -19.05
C TRP A 505 16.08 -0.11 -19.79
N HIS A 506 16.15 -0.35 -21.11
CA HIS A 506 17.23 0.19 -21.95
C HIS A 506 16.64 0.99 -23.10
N PHE A 507 16.71 2.32 -22.99
CA PHE A 507 16.29 3.22 -24.06
C PHE A 507 17.49 3.52 -24.96
N GLN A 508 17.76 2.64 -25.92
CA GLN A 508 18.84 2.82 -26.91
C GLN A 508 18.60 4.06 -27.78
N GLN A 509 19.68 4.72 -28.21
CA GLN A 509 19.63 5.73 -29.27
C GLN A 509 19.46 5.00 -30.60
N ASN A 510 18.45 5.37 -31.38
CA ASN A 510 18.18 4.75 -32.68
C ASN A 510 19.43 4.85 -33.57
N SER A 511 20.13 3.73 -33.79
CA SER A 511 20.96 3.58 -34.97
C SER A 511 20.04 3.54 -36.19
N THR A 512 20.35 4.34 -37.19
CA THR A 512 19.55 4.67 -38.39
C THR A 512 19.29 3.49 -39.35
N VAL A 513 19.21 2.24 -38.89
CA VAL A 513 19.14 1.04 -39.75
C VAL A 513 18.08 0.01 -39.33
N ASP A 514 17.26 0.21 -38.29
CA ASP A 514 16.13 -0.70 -38.07
C ASP A 514 14.87 -0.15 -38.75
N GLY A 515 14.65 -0.65 -39.97
CA GLY A 515 13.43 -0.44 -40.71
C GLY A 515 12.29 -1.19 -40.05
N ILE A 516 11.20 -0.47 -39.78
CA ILE A 516 9.84 -0.97 -39.55
C ILE A 516 9.80 -2.40 -38.98
N ASP A 517 10.20 -2.55 -37.71
CA ASP A 517 9.81 -3.72 -36.94
C ASP A 517 8.30 -3.58 -36.67
N PHE A 518 7.51 -4.32 -37.43
CA PHE A 518 6.17 -4.69 -37.01
C PHE A 518 6.33 -5.71 -35.88
N ASP A 519 6.58 -5.21 -34.68
CA ASP A 519 6.64 -6.04 -33.49
C ASP A 519 5.21 -6.50 -33.17
N GLU A 520 4.98 -7.82 -33.05
CA GLU A 520 3.66 -8.45 -32.88
C GLU A 520 2.94 -8.06 -31.56
N GLY A 521 3.48 -7.09 -30.80
CA GLY A 521 2.97 -6.59 -29.52
C GLY A 521 2.53 -5.12 -29.52
N ASP A 522 2.44 -4.43 -30.66
CA ASP A 522 1.90 -3.06 -30.69
C ASP A 522 0.42 -3.07 -30.22
N GLU A 523 0.16 -2.51 -29.02
CA GLU A 523 -1.17 -2.33 -28.40
C GLU A 523 -2.14 -1.57 -29.33
N PHE A 524 -1.62 -0.89 -30.36
CA PHE A 524 -2.35 -0.11 -31.34
C PHE A 524 -2.34 -0.72 -32.76
N ALA A 525 -1.81 -1.93 -32.93
CA ALA A 525 -1.89 -2.65 -34.20
C ALA A 525 -3.38 -2.89 -34.57
N PRO A 526 -3.77 -2.66 -35.84
CA PRO A 526 -5.12 -2.96 -36.28
C PRO A 526 -5.39 -4.47 -36.13
N VAL A 527 -6.51 -4.82 -35.49
CA VAL A 527 -6.98 -6.21 -35.40
C VAL A 527 -7.32 -6.69 -36.81
N VAL A 528 -6.55 -7.66 -37.32
CA VAL A 528 -6.81 -8.29 -38.61
C VAL A 528 -7.97 -9.27 -38.43
N GLU A 529 -9.19 -8.85 -38.77
CA GLU A 529 -10.29 -9.79 -39.00
C GLU A 529 -10.05 -10.50 -40.34
N MET A 530 -9.71 -11.78 -40.27
CA MET A 530 -9.72 -12.66 -41.43
C MET A 530 -11.18 -12.85 -41.86
N LEU A 531 -11.59 -12.11 -42.89
CA LEU A 531 -12.88 -12.37 -43.54
C LEU A 531 -12.82 -13.76 -44.16
N ASP A 532 -13.81 -14.60 -43.84
CA ASP A 532 -13.97 -15.89 -44.50
C ASP A 532 -13.99 -15.69 -46.02
N PRO A 533 -13.24 -16.48 -46.80
CA PRO A 533 -13.23 -16.37 -48.25
C PRO A 533 -14.57 -16.87 -48.80
N GLY A 534 -15.59 -15.99 -48.77
CA GLY A 534 -16.94 -16.32 -49.20
C GLY A 534 -18.04 -15.39 -48.66
N GLN A 535 -17.85 -14.06 -48.74
CA GLN A 535 -18.96 -13.10 -48.76
C GLN A 535 -18.75 -12.05 -49.86
#